data_AF-A0A928KAW4-F1
#
_entry.id   AF-A0A928KAW4-F1
#
_cell.length_a   1.000
_cell.length_b   1.000
_cell.length_c   1.000
_cell.angle_alpha   90.00
_cell.angle_beta   90.00
_cell.angle_gamma   90.00
#
_symmetry.space_group_name_H-M   'P 1'
#
loop_
_entity.id
_entity.type
_entity.pdbx_description
1 polymer ?
#
loop_
_entity_poly.entity_id
_entity_poly.type
_entity_poly.pdbx_seq_one_letter_code
_entity_poly.pdbx_strand_id
1 'polypeptide(L)'
;MQPPAVGQSGIPEHLVVHPDHACIHRCYQVFGQRFIRKGVFIMSRIGNPYDPALQVETALTREDIVWYDAAKAPFRHFGECVEGIPFRRIPPAVAETVSPGVAWHGAHGAGIRLRFATDSPYIALQVKWPYLDHMAHFAITGSCGFDLYTCYQGSQTYGGTFVPPTDATKGFESLIQVAGSMTEYVLNLPLYNPVDELYIGIQDGCTLTAGTETYRNTLPVVFYGSSITQGGCASRPGTCYQNVLSRRFNMDYVNLGFSGSAKGEDAICAYIAGLPMAAFVCDYDYNAPTPEHLQNTHYKLYEAVRAKHPDMPYVMVTRPRFQHVVETKERLAIILESYRRALAAGDKNVYFLNGSHFFHGDMADSCTVDGCHPTDLGFYYMADGMSPVIKHILDTL
;
A
#
# COMPACT_ATOMS: atom_id res chain seq x y z
N MET A 1 20.91 41.03 -49.53
CA MET A 1 20.50 41.30 -48.14
C MET A 1 21.20 40.28 -47.24
N GLN A 2 22.31 40.70 -46.63
CA GLN A 2 23.00 39.95 -45.57
C GLN A 2 22.49 40.44 -44.21
N PRO A 3 22.31 39.57 -43.20
CA PRO A 3 22.07 40.00 -41.83
C PRO A 3 23.39 40.29 -41.08
N PRO A 4 23.35 41.13 -40.01
CA PRO A 4 24.55 41.73 -39.42
C PRO A 4 25.18 40.89 -38.30
N ALA A 5 26.44 41.21 -38.04
CA ALA A 5 27.34 40.61 -37.05
C ALA A 5 26.95 40.93 -35.60
N VAL A 6 27.12 39.94 -34.71
CA VAL A 6 27.03 40.08 -33.25
C VAL A 6 28.45 40.19 -32.68
N GLY A 7 28.71 41.29 -31.97
CA GLY A 7 29.98 41.60 -31.34
C GLY A 7 30.22 40.82 -30.05
N GLN A 8 31.49 40.45 -29.85
CA GLN A 8 32.05 39.88 -28.63
C GLN A 8 32.46 40.99 -27.64
N SER A 9 32.14 40.79 -26.36
CA SER A 9 32.80 41.38 -25.20
C SER A 9 32.75 40.29 -24.12
N GLY A 10 33.84 39.73 -23.59
CA GLY A 10 35.05 40.35 -23.10
C GLY A 10 35.16 40.00 -21.62
N ILE A 11 35.55 38.77 -21.31
CA ILE A 11 35.80 38.28 -19.94
C ILE A 11 37.30 38.44 -19.67
N PRO A 12 37.74 39.13 -18.60
CA PRO A 12 39.11 39.03 -18.14
C PRO A 12 39.24 37.87 -17.13
N GLU A 13 40.11 36.92 -17.48
CA GLU A 13 40.78 36.01 -16.56
C GLU A 13 41.62 36.82 -15.56
N HIS A 14 41.68 36.40 -14.29
CA HIS A 14 42.85 36.41 -13.38
C HIS A 14 42.39 36.15 -11.93
N LEU A 15 42.49 34.90 -11.45
CA LEU A 15 43.36 34.51 -10.32
C LEU A 15 43.13 33.02 -10.00
N VAL A 16 44.16 32.22 -10.26
CA VAL A 16 44.29 30.84 -9.79
C VAL A 16 44.99 30.87 -8.43
N VAL A 17 44.42 30.23 -7.40
CA VAL A 17 45.15 29.76 -6.21
C VAL A 17 44.52 28.43 -5.72
N HIS A 18 45.33 27.37 -5.72
CA HIS A 18 45.12 26.05 -5.08
C HIS A 18 45.86 26.03 -3.69
N PRO A 19 45.89 24.92 -2.91
CA PRO A 19 44.91 24.37 -1.97
C PRO A 19 45.43 24.33 -0.50
N ASP A 20 44.68 23.67 0.40
CA ASP A 20 45.04 23.17 1.75
C ASP A 20 45.17 24.12 2.96
N HIS A 21 44.35 23.89 4.01
CA HIS A 21 44.77 23.23 5.27
C HIS A 21 43.75 23.43 6.43
N ALA A 22 43.37 22.31 7.04
CA ALA A 22 43.23 22.06 8.49
C ALA A 22 42.42 23.01 9.41
N CYS A 23 41.34 22.45 9.99
CA CYS A 23 40.85 22.53 11.39
C CYS A 23 39.35 22.20 11.36
N ILE A 24 38.82 21.13 11.94
CA ILE A 24 38.75 20.81 13.37
C ILE A 24 38.48 19.29 13.50
N HIS A 25 39.41 18.55 14.09
CA HIS A 25 39.20 17.19 14.61
C HIS A 25 39.65 17.19 16.08
N ARG A 26 38.71 16.99 17.01
CA ARG A 26 38.83 16.55 18.43
C ARG A 26 37.55 17.01 19.13
N CYS A 27 36.78 16.23 19.88
CA CYS A 27 37.05 15.05 20.70
C CYS A 27 35.77 14.22 20.79
N TYR A 28 35.85 12.90 20.62
CA TYR A 28 34.98 11.97 21.36
C TYR A 28 35.72 10.67 21.57
N GLN A 29 36.29 10.49 22.77
CA GLN A 29 36.55 9.18 23.32
C GLN A 29 35.97 9.11 24.73
N VAL A 30 35.06 8.15 24.88
CA VAL A 30 34.85 7.25 26.02
C VAL A 30 34.47 7.87 27.36
N PHE A 31 33.23 7.64 27.80
CA PHE A 31 32.94 6.97 29.09
C PHE A 31 31.53 6.36 29.06
N GLY A 32 31.42 5.17 29.63
CA GLY A 32 30.22 4.35 29.62
C GLY A 32 29.16 4.77 30.63
N GLN A 33 27.96 4.23 30.40
CA GLN A 33 26.88 3.94 31.37
C GLN A 33 26.48 5.04 32.38
N ARG A 34 25.38 5.72 32.05
CA ARG A 34 24.18 5.99 32.88
C ARG A 34 23.53 7.29 32.38
N PHE A 35 22.57 7.18 31.46
CA PHE A 35 21.67 8.30 31.18
C PHE A 35 20.33 8.06 31.88
N ILE A 36 20.21 8.60 33.08
CA ILE A 36 18.93 9.01 33.64
C ILE A 36 18.52 10.22 32.80
N ARG A 37 17.55 10.05 31.90
CA ARG A 37 16.99 11.15 31.09
C ARG A 37 16.22 12.10 32.01
N LYS A 38 16.87 13.19 32.42
CA LYS A 38 16.19 14.46 32.70
C LYS A 38 16.47 15.39 31.52
N GLY A 39 15.68 15.24 30.47
CA GLY A 39 15.62 16.15 29.34
C GLY A 39 14.16 16.31 28.97
N VAL A 40 13.63 17.51 29.15
CA VAL A 40 12.29 17.90 28.69
C VAL A 40 12.26 17.67 27.18
N PHE A 41 11.56 16.63 26.72
CA PHE A 41 11.18 16.53 25.31
C PHE A 41 10.17 17.64 25.06
N ILE A 42 10.58 18.65 24.30
CA ILE A 42 9.65 19.64 23.77
C ILE A 42 8.76 18.88 22.79
N MET A 43 7.45 18.84 23.04
CA MET A 43 6.49 18.35 22.04
C MET A 43 6.67 19.15 20.76
N SER A 44 7.19 18.53 19.70
CA SER A 44 7.15 19.10 18.37
C SER A 44 5.78 18.83 17.78
N ARG A 45 4.89 19.82 17.89
CA ARG A 45 3.71 19.88 17.02
C ARG A 45 4.19 20.28 15.63
N ILE A 46 4.09 19.35 14.70
CA ILE A 46 4.51 19.57 13.31
C ILE A 46 3.24 19.69 12.47
N GLY A 47 3.06 20.85 11.83
CA GLY A 47 1.86 21.16 11.07
C GLY A 47 1.52 22.65 11.07
N ASN A 48 0.32 22.99 10.60
CA ASN A 48 -0.14 24.38 10.48
C ASN A 48 -0.33 25.03 11.87
N PRO A 49 0.48 26.02 12.29
CA PRO A 49 0.42 26.60 13.64
C PRO A 49 -0.91 27.31 13.95
N TYR A 50 -1.72 27.58 12.93
CA TYR A 50 -3.01 28.26 13.06
C TYR A 50 -4.21 27.30 13.13
N ASP A 51 -4.01 26.01 12.82
CA ASP A 51 -5.07 25.00 12.86
C ASP A 51 -4.62 23.81 13.71
N PRO A 52 -5.05 23.72 14.98
CA PRO A 52 -4.73 22.60 15.85
C PRO A 52 -5.16 21.22 15.29
N ALA A 53 -6.16 21.16 14.40
CA ALA A 53 -6.61 19.91 13.79
C ALA A 53 -5.63 19.39 12.72
N LEU A 54 -4.75 20.26 12.20
CA LEU A 54 -3.71 19.91 11.24
C LEU A 54 -2.33 19.76 11.89
N GLN A 55 -2.29 19.69 13.23
CA GLN A 55 -1.07 19.42 13.98
C GLN A 55 -0.92 17.92 14.22
N VAL A 56 0.28 17.41 13.97
CA VAL A 56 0.65 16.04 14.33
C VAL A 56 1.43 16.09 15.64
N GLU A 57 0.96 15.32 16.63
CA GLU A 57 1.72 15.09 17.85
C GLU A 57 2.78 14.01 17.59
N THR A 58 4.03 14.37 17.83
CA THR A 58 5.20 13.53 17.61
C THR A 58 6.01 13.46 18.91
N ALA A 59 6.69 12.33 19.15
CA ALA A 59 7.38 12.02 20.40
C ALA A 59 6.43 12.01 21.61
N LEU A 60 5.79 10.86 21.85
CA LEU A 60 4.79 10.72 22.90
C LEU A 60 5.46 10.84 24.28
N THR A 61 4.91 11.71 25.14
CA THR A 61 5.43 11.96 26.49
C THR A 61 4.61 11.30 27.60
N ARG A 62 3.58 10.53 27.23
CA ARG A 62 2.73 9.81 28.18
C ARG A 62 3.50 8.66 28.83
N GLU A 63 3.46 8.63 30.16
CA GLU A 63 4.13 7.60 30.97
C GLU A 63 3.25 6.36 31.21
N ASP A 64 1.95 6.45 30.91
CA ASP A 64 0.97 5.38 31.11
C ASP A 64 0.81 4.48 29.88
N ILE A 65 1.71 4.54 28.89
CA ILE A 65 1.66 3.68 27.69
C ILE A 65 2.39 2.36 27.96
N VAL A 66 1.70 1.24 27.74
CA VAL A 66 2.28 -0.10 27.66
C VAL A 66 2.39 -0.50 26.19
N TRP A 67 3.63 -0.76 25.73
CA TRP A 67 3.93 -1.10 24.34
C TRP A 67 3.94 -2.61 24.10
N TYR A 68 3.26 -3.03 23.03
CA TYR A 68 3.19 -4.41 22.58
C TYR A 68 3.79 -4.53 21.18
N ASP A 69 4.67 -5.52 20.99
CA ASP A 69 5.24 -5.86 19.69
C ASP A 69 4.14 -6.40 18.77
N ALA A 70 3.87 -5.64 17.70
CA ALA A 70 2.76 -5.90 16.80
C ALA A 70 2.99 -7.12 15.90
N ALA A 71 4.19 -7.71 15.90
CA ALA A 71 4.49 -8.95 15.20
C ALA A 71 4.13 -10.21 16.01
N LYS A 72 3.61 -10.04 17.23
CA LYS A 72 3.32 -11.14 18.16
C LYS A 72 1.84 -11.18 18.55
N ALA A 73 1.44 -12.26 19.21
CA ALA A 73 0.13 -12.32 19.84
C ALA A 73 -0.05 -11.14 20.82
N PRO A 74 -1.26 -10.54 20.91
CA PRO A 74 -2.52 -11.07 20.38
C PRO A 74 -2.93 -10.53 18.99
N PHE A 75 -2.06 -9.80 18.28
CA PHE A 75 -2.42 -9.24 16.98
C PHE A 75 -2.65 -10.35 15.94
N ARG A 76 -3.77 -10.28 15.23
CA ARG A 76 -4.05 -11.17 14.08
C ARG A 76 -3.67 -10.47 12.79
N HIS A 77 -2.85 -11.13 11.99
CA HIS A 77 -2.29 -10.58 10.76
C HIS A 77 -3.06 -11.09 9.54
N PHE A 78 -3.26 -10.20 8.58
CA PHE A 78 -3.91 -10.51 7.30
C PHE A 78 -3.18 -9.81 6.16
N GLY A 79 -3.20 -10.42 4.98
CA GLY A 79 -2.56 -9.88 3.77
C GLY A 79 -1.03 -9.98 3.74
N GLU A 80 -0.39 -10.54 4.77
CA GLU A 80 1.05 -10.80 4.81
C GLU A 80 1.40 -12.21 4.32
N CYS A 81 2.66 -12.41 3.91
CA CYS A 81 3.20 -13.73 3.59
C CYS A 81 3.67 -14.46 4.86
N VAL A 82 3.53 -15.79 4.89
CA VAL A 82 3.71 -16.62 6.09
C VAL A 82 5.19 -16.95 6.40
N GLU A 83 6.14 -16.59 5.54
CA GLU A 83 7.55 -17.03 5.62
C GLU A 83 8.45 -16.21 6.59
N GLY A 84 7.93 -15.85 7.76
CA GLY A 84 8.74 -15.54 8.94
C GLY A 84 9.36 -14.14 9.06
N ILE A 85 9.19 -13.27 8.05
CA ILE A 85 9.48 -11.84 8.19
C ILE A 85 8.14 -11.09 8.27
N PRO A 86 7.80 -10.51 9.44
CA PRO A 86 6.56 -9.76 9.61
C PRO A 86 6.41 -8.63 8.59
N PHE A 87 5.18 -8.28 8.26
CA PHE A 87 4.87 -7.11 7.44
C PHE A 87 5.48 -7.15 6.04
N ARG A 88 5.48 -8.33 5.40
CA ARG A 88 5.90 -8.54 4.00
C ARG A 88 4.77 -9.17 3.20
N ARG A 89 4.65 -8.82 1.92
CA ARG A 89 3.55 -9.29 1.04
C ARG A 89 3.90 -10.55 0.25
N ILE A 90 5.18 -10.78 0.09
CA ILE A 90 5.77 -11.89 -0.67
C ILE A 90 7.10 -12.27 -0.03
N PRO A 91 7.47 -13.57 0.02
CA PRO A 91 8.78 -13.96 0.53
C PRO A 91 9.91 -13.29 -0.26
N PRO A 92 10.94 -12.72 0.40
CA PRO A 92 12.05 -12.06 -0.28
C PRO A 92 12.73 -12.95 -1.32
N ALA A 93 12.97 -14.22 -0.97
CA ALA A 93 13.61 -15.18 -1.87
C ALA A 93 12.79 -15.39 -3.16
N VAL A 94 11.47 -15.39 -3.08
CA VAL A 94 10.61 -15.45 -4.28
C VAL A 94 10.69 -14.13 -5.03
N ALA A 95 10.52 -13.00 -4.35
CA ALA A 95 10.49 -11.67 -4.96
C ALA A 95 11.77 -11.35 -5.75
N GLU A 96 12.93 -11.74 -5.23
CA GLU A 96 14.24 -11.60 -5.87
C GLU A 96 14.35 -12.38 -7.19
N THR A 97 13.68 -13.53 -7.30
CA THR A 97 13.65 -14.31 -8.56
C THR A 97 12.72 -13.70 -9.62
N VAL A 98 11.79 -12.84 -9.20
CA VAL A 98 10.86 -12.16 -10.11
C VAL A 98 11.54 -10.95 -10.75
N SER A 99 11.89 -9.94 -9.94
CA SER A 99 12.64 -8.77 -10.38
C SER A 99 13.06 -7.89 -9.19
N PRO A 100 14.06 -7.00 -9.35
CA PRO A 100 14.41 -6.03 -8.32
C PRO A 100 13.24 -5.14 -7.88
N GLY A 101 12.33 -4.80 -8.82
CA GLY A 101 11.16 -3.98 -8.51
C GLY A 101 10.12 -4.73 -7.67
N VAL A 102 9.92 -6.03 -7.92
CA VAL A 102 9.06 -6.86 -7.07
C VAL A 102 9.70 -7.08 -5.69
N ALA A 103 11.02 -7.27 -5.60
CA ALA A 103 11.73 -7.33 -4.33
C ALA A 103 11.57 -6.04 -3.51
N TRP A 104 11.73 -4.87 -4.14
CA TRP A 104 11.54 -3.56 -3.50
C TRP A 104 10.10 -3.37 -3.01
N HIS A 105 9.11 -3.49 -3.90
CA HIS A 105 7.72 -3.25 -3.54
C HIS A 105 7.13 -4.34 -2.64
N GLY A 106 7.62 -5.58 -2.72
CA GLY A 106 7.20 -6.70 -1.87
C GLY A 106 7.48 -6.48 -0.37
N ALA A 107 8.42 -5.59 -0.06
CA ALA A 107 8.71 -5.17 1.31
C ALA A 107 7.70 -4.16 1.90
N HIS A 108 6.87 -3.53 1.07
CA HIS A 108 5.92 -2.49 1.50
C HIS A 108 4.65 -3.10 2.08
N GLY A 109 4.01 -2.40 3.02
CA GLY A 109 2.86 -2.89 3.79
C GLY A 109 1.49 -2.90 3.10
N ALA A 110 1.42 -2.66 1.78
CA ALA A 110 0.15 -2.51 1.06
C ALA A 110 -0.81 -3.69 1.27
N GLY A 111 -1.98 -3.41 1.83
CA GLY A 111 -2.99 -4.44 2.10
C GLY A 111 -2.66 -5.37 3.27
N ILE A 112 -1.56 -5.15 4.01
CA ILE A 112 -1.34 -5.81 5.28
C ILE A 112 -2.21 -5.12 6.34
N ARG A 113 -2.87 -5.93 7.17
CA ARG A 113 -3.82 -5.46 8.18
C ARG A 113 -3.60 -6.21 9.49
N LEU A 114 -3.66 -5.48 10.60
CA LEU A 114 -3.67 -6.05 11.94
C LEU A 114 -5.05 -5.91 12.57
N ARG A 115 -5.51 -6.97 13.24
CA ARG A 115 -6.76 -6.95 14.03
C ARG A 115 -6.46 -7.26 15.49
N PHE A 116 -7.09 -6.50 16.38
CA PHE A 116 -6.98 -6.63 17.83
C PHE A 116 -8.17 -5.95 18.50
N ALA A 117 -8.35 -6.13 19.80
CA ALA A 117 -9.37 -5.44 20.58
C ALA A 117 -8.80 -4.93 21.90
N THR A 118 -9.27 -3.77 22.34
CA THR A 118 -8.87 -3.17 23.61
C THR A 118 -9.95 -2.24 24.17
N ASP A 119 -9.95 -2.05 25.48
CA ASP A 119 -10.74 -1.05 26.20
C ASP A 119 -9.94 0.25 26.49
N SER A 120 -8.74 0.38 25.94
CA SER A 120 -7.92 1.59 26.06
C SER A 120 -8.61 2.84 25.50
N PRO A 121 -8.52 4.02 26.15
CA PRO A 121 -9.05 5.28 25.63
C PRO A 121 -8.17 5.89 24.54
N TYR A 122 -7.04 5.27 24.23
CA TYR A 122 -6.21 5.64 23.08
C TYR A 122 -5.50 4.43 22.49
N ILE A 123 -5.14 4.54 21.22
CA ILE A 123 -4.18 3.67 20.57
C ILE A 123 -2.95 4.50 20.22
N ALA A 124 -1.80 4.13 20.76
CA ALA A 124 -0.51 4.68 20.37
C ALA A 124 0.17 3.74 19.36
N LEU A 125 0.99 4.32 18.49
CA LEU A 125 1.76 3.61 17.49
C LEU A 125 3.21 4.10 17.58
N GLN A 126 4.15 3.17 17.58
CA GLN A 126 5.55 3.42 17.32
C GLN A 126 5.99 2.53 16.17
N VAL A 127 6.56 3.11 15.12
CA VAL A 127 7.04 2.38 13.95
C VAL A 127 8.50 2.70 13.69
N LYS A 128 9.24 1.70 13.21
CA LYS A 128 10.56 1.88 12.60
C LYS A 128 10.59 1.30 11.20
N TRP A 129 11.37 1.94 10.35
CA TRP A 129 11.58 1.54 8.96
C TRP A 129 12.98 1.94 8.49
N PRO A 130 13.50 1.28 7.45
CA PRO A 130 14.84 1.53 6.94
C PRO A 130 14.96 2.87 6.20
N TYR A 131 13.86 3.35 5.62
CA TYR A 131 13.76 4.58 4.85
C TYR A 131 12.32 5.10 4.82
N LEU A 132 12.17 6.34 4.34
CA LEU A 132 10.88 6.95 4.05
C LEU A 132 10.78 7.22 2.53
N ASP A 133 9.82 6.59 1.86
CA ASP A 133 9.61 6.74 0.41
C ASP A 133 8.71 7.95 0.10
N HIS A 134 9.33 9.05 -0.35
CA HIS A 134 8.64 10.30 -0.65
C HIS A 134 8.30 10.42 -2.14
N MET A 135 7.00 10.50 -2.44
CA MET A 135 6.48 10.82 -3.76
C MET A 135 5.60 12.06 -3.69
N ALA A 136 5.96 13.13 -4.41
CA ALA A 136 5.30 14.44 -4.28
C ALA A 136 3.79 14.44 -4.62
N HIS A 137 3.33 13.49 -5.43
CA HIS A 137 1.94 13.35 -5.85
C HIS A 137 1.18 12.30 -5.01
N PHE A 138 1.82 11.70 -3.99
CA PHE A 138 1.22 10.71 -3.10
C PHE A 138 1.16 11.27 -1.68
N ALA A 139 -0.05 11.35 -1.11
CA ALA A 139 -0.20 11.75 0.28
C ALA A 139 0.66 10.88 1.21
N ILE A 140 1.45 11.52 2.07
CA ILE A 140 2.33 10.82 3.04
C ILE A 140 1.54 9.90 3.97
N THR A 141 0.28 10.26 4.24
CA THR A 141 -0.68 9.45 5.00
C THR A 141 -1.04 8.14 4.31
N GLY A 142 -0.97 8.07 2.98
CA GLY A 142 -1.21 6.85 2.20
C GLY A 142 0.05 6.06 1.91
N SER A 143 1.13 6.73 1.51
CA SER A 143 2.38 6.03 1.20
C SER A 143 3.06 5.48 2.46
N CYS A 144 3.06 6.25 3.56
CA CYS A 144 3.86 5.98 4.75
C CYS A 144 3.05 5.96 6.06
N GLY A 145 1.80 6.42 6.04
CA GLY A 145 0.91 6.45 7.20
C GLY A 145 0.14 5.15 7.40
N PHE A 146 -0.49 5.05 8.56
CA PHE A 146 -1.37 3.94 8.95
C PHE A 146 -2.76 4.51 9.21
N ASP A 147 -3.82 3.79 8.89
CA ASP A 147 -5.16 4.19 9.32
C ASP A 147 -5.87 3.11 10.13
N LEU A 148 -6.61 3.58 11.13
CA LEU A 148 -7.29 2.79 12.13
C LEU A 148 -8.79 2.83 11.85
N TYR A 149 -9.41 1.66 11.95
CA TYR A 149 -10.85 1.49 11.85
C TYR A 149 -11.37 0.75 13.08
N THR A 150 -12.54 1.14 13.58
CA THR A 150 -13.30 0.28 14.50
C THR A 150 -14.05 -0.76 13.68
N CYS A 151 -14.27 -1.95 14.24
CA CYS A 151 -15.03 -3.02 13.62
C CYS A 151 -16.13 -3.52 14.54
N TYR A 152 -17.34 -3.66 14.00
CA TYR A 152 -18.48 -4.24 14.69
C TYR A 152 -19.39 -4.94 13.68
N GLN A 153 -19.63 -6.25 13.88
CA GLN A 153 -20.46 -7.08 13.01
C GLN A 153 -20.06 -6.97 11.52
N GLY A 154 -18.76 -7.03 11.25
CA GLY A 154 -18.18 -6.89 9.90
C GLY A 154 -18.19 -5.47 9.31
N SER A 155 -18.91 -4.51 9.92
CA SER A 155 -18.87 -3.11 9.51
C SER A 155 -17.62 -2.44 10.06
N GLN A 156 -16.98 -1.60 9.24
CA GLN A 156 -15.77 -0.88 9.62
C GLN A 156 -15.97 0.63 9.50
N THR A 157 -15.69 1.36 10.59
CA THR A 157 -15.81 2.82 10.66
C THR A 157 -14.46 3.46 10.90
N TYR A 158 -14.14 4.53 10.17
CA TYR A 158 -12.86 5.22 10.28
C TYR A 158 -12.66 5.79 11.69
N GLY A 159 -11.55 5.41 12.33
CA GLY A 159 -11.17 5.84 13.68
C GLY A 159 -10.04 6.87 13.71
N GLY A 160 -9.25 6.99 12.63
CA GLY A 160 -8.21 8.00 12.52
C GLY A 160 -7.02 7.53 11.66
N THR A 161 -6.06 8.43 11.42
CA THR A 161 -4.83 8.13 10.68
C THR A 161 -3.64 8.50 11.55
N PHE A 162 -2.69 7.58 11.69
CA PHE A 162 -1.37 7.86 12.25
C PHE A 162 -0.53 8.52 11.17
N VAL A 163 -0.39 9.84 11.28
CA VAL A 163 0.24 10.69 10.27
C VAL A 163 1.76 10.74 10.51
N PRO A 164 2.60 10.32 9.54
CA PRO A 164 4.04 10.49 9.66
C PRO A 164 4.41 11.97 9.58
N PRO A 165 5.35 12.43 10.41
CA PRO A 165 5.96 13.75 10.26
C PRO A 165 6.67 13.89 8.92
N THR A 166 6.64 15.09 8.33
CA THR A 166 7.27 15.34 7.03
C THR A 166 8.79 15.19 7.04
N ASP A 167 9.41 15.33 8.21
CA ASP A 167 10.85 15.21 8.45
C ASP A 167 11.24 13.87 9.11
N ALA A 168 10.31 12.92 9.21
CA ALA A 168 10.59 11.59 9.73
C ALA A 168 11.63 10.89 8.85
N THR A 169 12.56 10.17 9.47
CA THR A 169 13.65 9.48 8.73
C THR A 169 13.66 7.98 8.96
N LYS A 170 13.51 7.53 10.21
CA LYS A 170 13.65 6.11 10.59
C LYS A 170 12.45 5.54 11.35
N GLY A 171 11.35 6.28 11.38
CA GLY A 171 10.17 5.93 12.14
C GLY A 171 9.48 7.16 12.72
N PHE A 172 8.36 6.93 13.37
CA PHE A 172 7.63 7.95 14.13
C PHE A 172 6.79 7.32 15.24
N GLU A 173 6.32 8.19 16.13
CA GLU A 173 5.30 7.87 17.11
C GLU A 173 4.08 8.75 16.88
N SER A 174 2.89 8.20 17.12
CA SER A 174 1.64 8.92 16.99
C SER A 174 0.56 8.26 17.84
N LEU A 175 -0.50 8.98 18.19
CA LEU A 175 -1.56 8.52 19.07
C LEU A 175 -2.92 8.99 18.56
N ILE A 176 -3.91 8.10 18.62
CA ILE A 176 -5.31 8.39 18.31
C ILE A 176 -6.14 8.17 19.57
N GLN A 177 -6.95 9.17 19.95
CA GLN A 177 -7.94 9.01 21.01
C GLN A 177 -9.12 8.17 20.51
N VAL A 178 -9.60 7.24 21.32
CA VAL A 178 -10.73 6.35 21.00
C VAL A 178 -11.70 6.27 22.19
N ALA A 179 -12.77 5.49 22.07
CA ALA A 179 -13.90 5.51 22.99
C ALA A 179 -13.58 5.07 24.45
N GLY A 180 -12.54 4.26 24.68
CA GLY A 180 -12.22 3.75 26.02
C GLY A 180 -13.15 2.64 26.51
N SER A 181 -13.82 1.96 25.59
CA SER A 181 -14.60 0.74 25.83
C SER A 181 -14.07 -0.38 24.95
N MET A 182 -14.29 -1.64 25.36
CA MET A 182 -13.80 -2.80 24.61
C MET A 182 -14.30 -2.74 23.16
N THR A 183 -13.37 -2.48 22.25
CA THR A 183 -13.63 -2.21 20.83
C THR A 183 -12.65 -3.01 19.99
N GLU A 184 -13.14 -3.59 18.88
CA GLU A 184 -12.28 -4.23 17.90
C GLU A 184 -11.77 -3.23 16.87
N TYR A 185 -10.50 -3.37 16.51
CA TYR A 185 -9.80 -2.48 15.60
C TYR A 185 -9.22 -3.23 14.42
N VAL A 186 -9.16 -2.54 13.28
CA VAL A 186 -8.38 -2.92 12.10
C VAL A 186 -7.39 -1.79 11.84
N LEU A 187 -6.10 -2.10 11.87
CA LEU A 187 -5.03 -1.19 11.50
C LEU A 187 -4.51 -1.57 10.11
N ASN A 188 -4.62 -0.68 9.13
CA ASN A 188 -4.02 -0.89 7.82
C ASN A 188 -2.61 -0.32 7.79
N LEU A 189 -1.68 -1.06 7.19
CA LEU A 189 -0.28 -0.66 7.04
C LEU A 189 -0.07 0.27 5.81
N PRO A 190 1.08 0.98 5.75
CA PRO A 190 1.42 1.88 4.67
C PRO A 190 1.46 1.20 3.29
N LEU A 191 1.00 1.90 2.26
CA LEU A 191 0.91 1.33 0.90
C LEU A 191 2.29 1.26 0.19
N TYR A 192 3.19 2.18 0.52
CA TYR A 192 4.45 2.37 -0.23
C TYR A 192 5.67 2.51 0.66
N ASN A 193 5.59 2.10 1.93
CA ASN A 193 6.74 2.08 2.82
C ASN A 193 6.90 0.71 3.49
N PRO A 194 8.13 0.21 3.68
CA PRO A 194 8.38 -0.94 4.52
C PRO A 194 8.14 -0.63 6.01
N VAL A 195 7.91 -1.69 6.78
CA VAL A 195 7.80 -1.68 8.23
C VAL A 195 8.76 -2.73 8.77
N ASP A 196 9.72 -2.34 9.59
CA ASP A 196 10.69 -3.26 10.21
C ASP A 196 10.29 -3.62 11.64
N GLU A 197 9.88 -2.61 12.41
CA GLU A 197 9.32 -2.79 13.75
C GLU A 197 8.04 -1.97 13.87
N LEU A 198 7.02 -2.57 14.51
CA LEU A 198 5.77 -1.91 14.81
C LEU A 198 5.37 -2.28 16.22
N TYR A 199 5.07 -1.27 17.04
CA TYR A 199 4.55 -1.43 18.38
C TYR A 199 3.23 -0.69 18.51
N ILE A 200 2.26 -1.35 19.13
CA ILE A 200 0.98 -0.75 19.50
C ILE A 200 0.99 -0.51 21.01
N GLY A 201 0.75 0.73 21.39
CA GLY A 201 0.67 1.16 22.78
C GLY A 201 -0.77 1.32 23.21
N ILE A 202 -1.09 0.84 24.40
CA ILE A 202 -2.38 1.07 25.08
C ILE A 202 -2.13 1.60 26.48
N GLN A 203 -3.18 2.11 27.14
CA GLN A 203 -3.08 2.55 28.52
C GLN A 203 -2.75 1.41 29.49
N ASP A 204 -1.92 1.68 30.48
CA ASP A 204 -1.63 0.77 31.59
C ASP A 204 -2.92 0.38 32.32
N GLY A 205 -3.06 -0.91 32.62
CA GLY A 205 -4.27 -1.50 33.21
C GLY A 205 -5.40 -1.81 32.21
N CYS A 206 -5.32 -1.39 30.94
CA CYS A 206 -6.28 -1.78 29.91
C CYS A 206 -5.99 -3.17 29.34
N THR A 207 -7.03 -3.80 28.81
CA THR A 207 -6.99 -5.15 28.23
C THR A 207 -6.64 -5.08 26.74
N LEU A 208 -5.78 -5.98 26.28
CA LEU A 208 -5.50 -6.22 24.86
C LEU A 208 -5.80 -7.68 24.50
N THR A 209 -6.60 -7.91 23.46
CA THR A 209 -6.95 -9.25 22.97
C THR A 209 -6.91 -9.31 21.44
N ALA A 210 -7.08 -10.52 20.88
CA ALA A 210 -7.15 -10.72 19.43
C ALA A 210 -8.46 -10.21 18.81
N GLY A 211 -9.46 -9.89 19.63
CA GLY A 211 -10.84 -9.71 19.19
C GLY A 211 -11.49 -11.02 18.76
N THR A 212 -12.75 -10.93 18.36
CA THR A 212 -13.64 -12.04 17.99
C THR A 212 -14.13 -11.94 16.55
N GLU A 213 -14.17 -10.73 15.97
CA GLU A 213 -14.64 -10.54 14.61
C GLU A 213 -13.67 -11.21 13.62
N THR A 214 -14.23 -11.82 12.56
CA THR A 214 -13.48 -12.42 11.46
C THR A 214 -13.94 -11.85 10.14
N TYR A 215 -13.15 -12.04 9.08
CA TYR A 215 -13.65 -11.81 7.73
C TYR A 215 -14.66 -12.90 7.35
N ARG A 216 -15.52 -12.57 6.40
CA ARG A 216 -16.58 -13.45 5.88
C ARG A 216 -15.99 -14.67 5.17
N ASN A 217 -14.95 -14.47 4.36
CA ASN A 217 -14.26 -15.52 3.62
C ASN A 217 -13.12 -16.12 4.45
N THR A 218 -12.97 -17.43 4.39
CA THR A 218 -11.90 -18.17 5.07
C THR A 218 -10.54 -18.04 4.37
N LEU A 219 -10.56 -18.04 3.03
CA LEU A 219 -9.37 -17.80 2.20
C LEU A 219 -9.45 -16.41 1.56
N PRO A 220 -8.33 -15.70 1.38
CA PRO A 220 -8.35 -14.35 0.86
C PRO A 220 -8.72 -14.30 -0.63
N VAL A 221 -9.27 -13.17 -1.06
CA VAL A 221 -9.25 -12.79 -2.48
C VAL A 221 -7.87 -12.19 -2.80
N VAL A 222 -7.18 -12.73 -3.80
CA VAL A 222 -5.83 -12.28 -4.16
C VAL A 222 -5.90 -11.35 -5.37
N PHE A 223 -5.35 -10.15 -5.21
CA PHE A 223 -5.24 -9.15 -6.27
C PHE A 223 -3.80 -9.07 -6.75
N TYR A 224 -3.55 -9.24 -8.04
CA TYR A 224 -2.23 -9.04 -8.64
C TYR A 224 -2.29 -7.92 -9.67
N GLY A 225 -1.40 -6.93 -9.55
CA GLY A 225 -1.46 -5.82 -10.49
C GLY A 225 -0.46 -4.68 -10.28
N SER A 226 -0.81 -3.53 -10.83
CA SER A 226 0.13 -2.42 -11.03
C SER A 226 0.38 -1.55 -9.78
N SER A 227 0.93 -0.35 -9.98
CA SER A 227 0.95 0.71 -8.97
C SER A 227 -0.45 1.04 -8.44
N ILE A 228 -1.46 0.95 -9.30
CA ILE A 228 -2.87 1.16 -8.94
C ILE A 228 -3.31 0.09 -7.93
N THR A 229 -3.01 -1.17 -8.21
CA THR A 229 -3.28 -2.29 -7.28
C THR A 229 -2.52 -2.08 -5.97
N GLN A 230 -1.27 -1.64 -6.01
CA GLN A 230 -0.51 -1.37 -4.78
C GLN A 230 -1.15 -0.24 -3.95
N GLY A 231 -1.85 0.70 -4.59
CA GLY A 231 -2.60 1.78 -3.96
C GLY A 231 -2.10 3.18 -4.30
N GLY A 232 -1.24 3.34 -5.32
CA GLY A 232 -0.89 4.66 -5.85
C GLY A 232 -2.11 5.33 -6.51
N CYS A 233 -2.65 6.46 -6.03
CA CYS A 233 -2.18 7.35 -4.96
C CYS A 233 -3.29 7.67 -3.95
N ALA A 234 -3.73 6.64 -3.22
CA ALA A 234 -4.78 6.75 -2.21
C ALA A 234 -4.36 7.71 -1.09
N SER A 235 -5.27 8.51 -0.54
CA SER A 235 -4.90 9.47 0.51
C SER A 235 -4.47 8.79 1.81
N ARG A 236 -4.93 7.55 2.07
CA ARG A 236 -4.58 6.71 3.23
C ARG A 236 -4.77 5.23 2.88
N PRO A 237 -4.19 4.27 3.62
CA PRO A 237 -4.26 2.85 3.23
C PRO A 237 -5.67 2.28 3.09
N GLY A 238 -6.61 2.76 3.91
CA GLY A 238 -8.01 2.40 3.84
C GLY A 238 -8.75 2.89 2.60
N THR A 239 -8.21 3.78 1.76
CA THR A 239 -8.94 4.27 0.57
C THR A 239 -8.57 3.59 -0.74
N CYS A 240 -7.60 2.66 -0.76
CA CYS A 240 -7.38 1.83 -1.94
C CYS A 240 -8.56 0.88 -2.20
N TYR A 241 -8.79 0.51 -3.46
CA TYR A 241 -10.03 -0.15 -3.87
C TYR A 241 -10.27 -1.50 -3.18
N GLN A 242 -9.22 -2.27 -2.89
CA GLN A 242 -9.34 -3.55 -2.17
C GLN A 242 -9.84 -3.34 -0.75
N ASN A 243 -9.39 -2.27 -0.10
CA ASN A 243 -9.81 -1.92 1.25
C ASN A 243 -11.26 -1.41 1.27
N VAL A 244 -11.66 -0.65 0.25
CA VAL A 244 -13.06 -0.27 0.04
C VAL A 244 -13.95 -1.52 -0.14
N LEU A 245 -13.53 -2.48 -0.97
CA LEU A 245 -14.22 -3.77 -1.13
C LEU A 245 -14.27 -4.57 0.17
N SER A 246 -13.15 -4.64 0.91
CA SER A 246 -13.05 -5.32 2.20
C SER A 246 -14.06 -4.79 3.21
N ARG A 247 -14.17 -3.46 3.36
CA ARG A 247 -15.15 -2.86 4.25
C ARG A 247 -16.59 -3.05 3.78
N ARG A 248 -16.81 -3.03 2.47
CA ARG A 248 -18.15 -3.22 1.88
C ARG A 248 -18.68 -4.64 2.10
N PHE A 249 -17.79 -5.64 2.10
CA PHE A 249 -18.18 -7.06 2.11
C PHE A 249 -17.64 -7.88 3.29
N ASN A 250 -17.02 -7.23 4.27
CA ASN A 250 -16.23 -7.88 5.33
C ASN A 250 -15.28 -8.94 4.76
N MET A 251 -14.49 -8.58 3.74
CA MET A 251 -13.71 -9.53 2.94
C MET A 251 -12.21 -9.48 3.27
N ASP A 252 -11.58 -10.64 3.48
CA ASP A 252 -10.13 -10.80 3.55
C ASP A 252 -9.49 -10.78 2.15
N TYR A 253 -8.32 -10.15 2.02
CA TYR A 253 -7.62 -10.06 0.74
C TYR A 253 -6.09 -9.99 0.86
N VAL A 254 -5.40 -10.40 -0.20
CA VAL A 254 -3.97 -10.16 -0.39
C VAL A 254 -3.78 -9.17 -1.52
N ASN A 255 -2.92 -8.17 -1.31
CA ASN A 255 -2.55 -7.19 -2.33
C ASN A 255 -1.13 -7.50 -2.84
N LEU A 256 -1.05 -8.07 -4.04
CA LEU A 256 0.19 -8.29 -4.80
C LEU A 256 0.34 -7.24 -5.91
N GLY A 257 0.07 -5.98 -5.58
CA GLY A 257 0.36 -4.84 -6.45
C GLY A 257 1.84 -4.46 -6.39
N PHE A 258 2.52 -4.34 -7.53
CA PHE A 258 3.94 -3.96 -7.59
C PHE A 258 4.13 -2.83 -8.58
N SER A 259 4.36 -1.60 -8.09
CA SER A 259 4.52 -0.38 -8.89
C SER A 259 5.54 -0.58 -10.02
N GLY A 260 5.12 -0.38 -11.28
CA GLY A 260 5.98 -0.56 -12.47
C GLY A 260 6.58 -1.96 -12.70
N SER A 261 6.23 -2.95 -11.86
CA SER A 261 6.99 -4.20 -11.74
C SER A 261 6.15 -5.48 -11.82
N ALA A 262 4.82 -5.38 -11.78
CA ALA A 262 3.94 -6.52 -12.04
C ALA A 262 3.78 -6.77 -13.55
N LYS A 263 4.52 -7.73 -14.13
CA LYS A 263 4.54 -7.94 -15.59
C LYS A 263 4.14 -9.36 -16.01
N GLY A 264 3.66 -10.20 -15.10
CA GLY A 264 3.28 -11.58 -15.40
C GLY A 264 4.48 -12.49 -15.65
N GLU A 265 5.60 -12.25 -14.97
CA GLU A 265 6.78 -13.10 -15.02
C GLU A 265 6.49 -14.52 -14.51
N ASP A 266 7.15 -15.54 -15.05
CA ASP A 266 6.87 -16.95 -14.72
C ASP A 266 7.01 -17.24 -13.21
N ALA A 267 8.00 -16.63 -12.55
CA ALA A 267 8.22 -16.80 -11.11
C ALA A 267 7.06 -16.27 -10.26
N ILE A 268 6.49 -15.11 -10.61
CA ILE A 268 5.34 -14.56 -9.87
C ILE A 268 4.05 -15.33 -10.21
N CYS A 269 3.89 -15.78 -11.45
CA CYS A 269 2.79 -16.65 -11.85
C CYS A 269 2.81 -17.96 -11.05
N ALA A 270 3.97 -18.60 -10.91
CA ALA A 270 4.14 -19.83 -10.14
C ALA A 270 3.86 -19.63 -8.65
N TYR A 271 4.33 -18.51 -8.08
CA TYR A 271 4.02 -18.15 -6.69
C TYR A 271 2.53 -17.96 -6.45
N ILE A 272 1.86 -17.13 -7.27
CA ILE A 272 0.42 -16.86 -7.17
C ILE A 272 -0.38 -18.16 -7.29
N ALA A 273 -0.06 -19.01 -8.27
CA ALA A 273 -0.73 -20.29 -8.47
C ALA A 273 -0.55 -21.28 -7.30
N GLY A 274 0.42 -21.05 -6.41
CA GLY A 274 0.63 -21.85 -5.20
C GLY A 274 -0.12 -21.33 -3.97
N LEU A 275 -0.72 -20.13 -4.03
CA LEU A 275 -1.39 -19.53 -2.87
C LEU A 275 -2.76 -20.17 -2.61
N PRO A 276 -3.17 -20.33 -1.34
CA PRO A 276 -4.55 -20.64 -1.02
C PRO A 276 -5.43 -19.40 -1.23
N MET A 277 -6.38 -19.48 -2.15
CA MET A 277 -7.19 -18.34 -2.58
C MET A 277 -8.67 -18.71 -2.67
N ALA A 278 -9.54 -17.78 -2.26
CA ALA A 278 -10.97 -17.88 -2.54
C ALA A 278 -11.32 -17.43 -3.95
N ALA A 279 -10.60 -16.43 -4.45
CA ALA A 279 -10.71 -15.92 -5.82
C ALA A 279 -9.43 -15.18 -6.20
N PHE A 280 -9.21 -15.03 -7.50
CA PHE A 280 -8.07 -14.29 -8.03
C PHE A 280 -8.52 -13.16 -8.95
N VAL A 281 -7.93 -11.98 -8.77
CA VAL A 281 -8.18 -10.78 -9.58
C VAL A 281 -6.89 -10.39 -10.29
N CYS A 282 -6.89 -10.52 -11.61
CA CYS A 282 -5.78 -10.21 -12.51
C CYS A 282 -5.95 -8.79 -13.07
N ASP A 283 -5.17 -7.84 -12.53
CA ASP A 283 -5.28 -6.38 -12.77
C ASP A 283 -3.89 -5.76 -13.07
N TYR A 284 -3.02 -6.49 -13.78
CA TYR A 284 -1.65 -6.02 -14.08
C TYR A 284 -1.50 -5.34 -15.44
N ASP A 285 -2.58 -5.22 -16.22
CA ASP A 285 -2.67 -4.60 -17.55
C ASP A 285 -1.69 -3.42 -17.68
N TYR A 286 -1.82 -2.43 -16.80
CA TYR A 286 -1.09 -1.16 -16.86
C TYR A 286 0.44 -1.31 -16.89
N ASN A 287 0.98 -2.30 -16.17
CA ASN A 287 2.43 -2.49 -16.03
C ASN A 287 3.06 -3.34 -17.13
N ALA A 288 2.27 -4.09 -17.91
CA ALA A 288 2.84 -4.83 -19.02
C ALA A 288 3.54 -3.83 -19.98
N PRO A 289 4.84 -4.02 -20.30
CA PRO A 289 5.61 -3.01 -21.03
C PRO A 289 5.04 -2.65 -22.41
N THR A 290 4.45 -3.64 -23.09
CA THR A 290 3.85 -3.50 -24.42
C THR A 290 2.59 -4.36 -24.54
N PRO A 291 1.71 -4.09 -25.52
CA PRO A 291 0.61 -4.99 -25.85
C PRO A 291 1.10 -6.42 -26.18
N GLU A 292 2.19 -6.56 -26.94
CA GLU A 292 2.79 -7.87 -27.24
C GLU A 292 3.20 -8.63 -25.97
N HIS A 293 3.83 -7.95 -25.00
CA HIS A 293 4.18 -8.56 -23.71
C HIS A 293 2.92 -9.03 -22.97
N LEU A 294 1.87 -8.21 -22.93
CA LEU A 294 0.59 -8.59 -22.32
C LEU A 294 0.00 -9.82 -23.02
N GLN A 295 0.01 -9.86 -24.36
CA GLN A 295 -0.50 -10.98 -25.15
C GLN A 295 0.25 -12.28 -24.82
N ASN A 296 1.56 -12.19 -24.62
CA ASN A 296 2.42 -13.34 -24.33
C ASN A 296 2.34 -13.84 -22.89
N THR A 297 1.81 -13.05 -21.95
CA THR A 297 1.85 -13.36 -20.50
C THR A 297 0.47 -13.54 -19.88
N HIS A 298 -0.56 -12.82 -20.35
CA HIS A 298 -1.84 -12.73 -19.66
C HIS A 298 -2.60 -14.07 -19.61
N TYR A 299 -2.70 -14.77 -20.74
CA TYR A 299 -3.33 -16.08 -20.76
C TYR A 299 -2.48 -17.15 -20.06
N LYS A 300 -1.15 -17.03 -20.07
CA LYS A 300 -0.26 -17.97 -19.37
C LYS A 300 -0.44 -17.90 -17.85
N LEU A 301 -0.62 -16.70 -17.30
CA LEU A 301 -0.96 -16.53 -15.88
C LEU A 301 -2.29 -17.23 -15.55
N TYR A 302 -3.30 -17.07 -16.40
CA TYR A 302 -4.57 -17.79 -16.28
C TYR A 302 -4.37 -19.32 -16.28
N GLU A 303 -3.61 -19.86 -17.23
CA GLU A 303 -3.31 -21.30 -17.32
C GLU A 303 -2.58 -21.80 -16.06
N ALA A 304 -1.58 -21.04 -15.57
CA ALA A 304 -0.82 -21.39 -14.38
C ALA A 304 -1.72 -21.48 -13.13
N VAL A 305 -2.60 -20.49 -12.92
CA VAL A 305 -3.55 -20.49 -11.80
C VAL A 305 -4.57 -21.62 -11.95
N ARG A 306 -5.11 -21.85 -13.16
CA ARG A 306 -6.09 -22.91 -13.41
C ARG A 306 -5.54 -24.32 -13.21
N ALA A 307 -4.27 -24.54 -13.53
CA ALA A 307 -3.61 -25.83 -13.29
C ALA A 307 -3.58 -26.23 -11.81
N LYS A 308 -3.65 -25.26 -10.88
CA LYS A 308 -3.67 -25.48 -9.44
C LYS A 308 -5.04 -25.25 -8.80
N HIS A 309 -5.86 -24.40 -9.41
CA HIS A 309 -7.20 -24.02 -8.97
C HIS A 309 -8.22 -24.16 -10.10
N PRO A 310 -8.66 -25.39 -10.43
CA PRO A 310 -9.49 -25.67 -11.62
C PRO A 310 -10.81 -24.89 -11.66
N ASP A 311 -11.49 -24.77 -10.51
CA ASP A 311 -12.85 -24.21 -10.44
C ASP A 311 -12.93 -22.86 -9.69
N MET A 312 -11.82 -22.32 -9.20
CA MET A 312 -11.82 -21.07 -8.42
C MET A 312 -12.25 -19.86 -9.29
N PRO A 313 -13.06 -18.92 -8.78
CA PRO A 313 -13.33 -17.67 -9.49
C PRO A 313 -12.07 -16.90 -9.93
N TYR A 314 -11.95 -16.63 -11.23
CA TYR A 314 -10.86 -15.85 -11.83
C TYR A 314 -11.43 -14.60 -12.52
N VAL A 315 -11.01 -13.42 -12.08
CA VAL A 315 -11.48 -12.14 -12.61
C VAL A 315 -10.37 -11.49 -13.44
N MET A 316 -10.62 -11.31 -14.73
CA MET A 316 -9.75 -10.57 -15.65
C MET A 316 -10.21 -9.11 -15.71
N VAL A 317 -9.30 -8.19 -15.38
CA VAL A 317 -9.61 -6.75 -15.29
C VAL A 317 -8.73 -6.00 -16.26
N THR A 318 -9.33 -5.14 -17.08
CA THR A 318 -8.57 -4.17 -17.89
C THR A 318 -8.28 -2.91 -17.10
N ARG A 319 -7.23 -2.20 -17.46
CA ARG A 319 -6.87 -0.94 -16.80
C ARG A 319 -8.00 0.09 -16.89
N PRO A 320 -8.14 1.00 -15.91
CA PRO A 320 -9.02 2.14 -16.04
C PRO A 320 -8.70 2.97 -17.29
N ARG A 321 -9.70 3.65 -17.86
CA ARG A 321 -9.46 4.59 -18.96
C ARG A 321 -8.89 5.89 -18.40
N PHE A 322 -7.70 6.23 -18.86
CA PHE A 322 -7.06 7.51 -18.64
C PHE A 322 -7.07 8.36 -19.91
N GLN A 323 -7.03 9.69 -19.77
CA GLN A 323 -6.79 10.56 -20.92
C GLN A 323 -5.40 10.24 -21.52
N HIS A 324 -5.26 10.31 -22.85
CA HIS A 324 -3.97 10.21 -23.58
C HIS A 324 -3.29 8.84 -23.81
N VAL A 325 -3.96 7.69 -23.63
CA VAL A 325 -3.30 6.39 -23.89
C VAL A 325 -3.72 5.74 -25.21
N VAL A 326 -2.84 5.83 -26.22
CA VAL A 326 -3.05 5.36 -27.61
C VAL A 326 -3.37 3.85 -27.68
N GLU A 327 -2.68 3.03 -26.89
CA GLU A 327 -2.75 1.55 -26.97
C GLU A 327 -3.97 0.92 -26.28
N THR A 328 -4.89 1.71 -25.73
CA THR A 328 -5.96 1.19 -24.86
C THR A 328 -6.88 0.18 -25.54
N LYS A 329 -7.14 0.34 -26.84
CA LYS A 329 -8.00 -0.60 -27.58
C LYS A 329 -7.36 -1.97 -27.79
N GLU A 330 -6.05 -2.00 -28.04
CA GLU A 330 -5.31 -3.24 -28.30
C GLU A 330 -5.20 -4.08 -27.04
N ARG A 331 -4.83 -3.46 -25.92
CA ARG A 331 -4.74 -4.11 -24.60
C ARG A 331 -6.08 -4.67 -24.14
N LEU A 332 -7.16 -3.91 -24.34
CA LEU A 332 -8.53 -4.38 -24.09
C LEU A 332 -8.84 -5.64 -24.92
N ALA A 333 -8.49 -5.63 -26.22
CA ALA A 333 -8.73 -6.77 -27.09
C ALA A 333 -7.96 -8.02 -26.65
N ILE A 334 -6.71 -7.87 -26.19
CA ILE A 334 -5.87 -8.97 -25.69
C ILE A 334 -6.48 -9.64 -24.45
N ILE A 335 -6.93 -8.85 -23.47
CA ILE A 335 -7.53 -9.38 -22.24
C ILE A 335 -8.89 -10.01 -22.54
N LEU A 336 -9.68 -9.38 -23.41
CA LEU A 336 -10.96 -9.93 -23.85
C LEU A 336 -10.78 -11.25 -24.62
N GLU A 337 -9.72 -11.38 -25.42
CA GLU A 337 -9.39 -12.63 -26.09
C GLU A 337 -8.97 -13.71 -25.10
N SER A 338 -8.18 -13.37 -24.07
CA SER A 338 -7.86 -14.31 -22.99
C SER A 338 -9.12 -14.83 -22.29
N TYR A 339 -10.07 -13.93 -22.01
CA TYR A 339 -11.37 -14.28 -21.43
C TYR A 339 -12.19 -15.19 -22.35
N ARG A 340 -12.29 -14.85 -23.65
CA ARG A 340 -13.02 -15.66 -24.63
C ARG A 340 -12.39 -17.04 -24.83
N ARG A 341 -11.06 -17.14 -24.82
CA ARG A 341 -10.33 -18.41 -24.89
C ARG A 341 -10.62 -19.29 -23.67
N ALA A 342 -10.70 -18.71 -22.47
CA ALA A 342 -11.09 -19.42 -21.25
C ALA A 342 -12.54 -19.96 -21.35
N LEU A 343 -13.49 -19.12 -21.78
CA LEU A 343 -14.88 -19.56 -22.00
C LEU A 343 -15.00 -20.66 -23.06
N ALA A 344 -14.27 -20.54 -24.18
CA ALA A 344 -14.27 -21.53 -25.24
C ALA A 344 -13.66 -22.88 -24.80
N ALA A 345 -12.75 -22.85 -23.82
CA ALA A 345 -12.23 -24.04 -23.15
C ALA A 345 -13.20 -24.64 -22.11
N GLY A 346 -14.37 -24.03 -21.91
CA GLY A 346 -15.44 -24.53 -21.04
C GLY A 346 -15.39 -24.01 -19.60
N ASP A 347 -14.50 -23.07 -19.28
CA ASP A 347 -14.44 -22.46 -17.95
C ASP A 347 -15.67 -21.59 -17.70
N LYS A 348 -16.39 -21.87 -16.61
CA LYS A 348 -17.61 -21.15 -16.20
C LYS A 348 -17.37 -20.18 -15.05
N ASN A 349 -16.20 -20.24 -14.41
CA ASN A 349 -15.83 -19.44 -13.24
C ASN A 349 -14.76 -18.39 -13.60
N VAL A 350 -14.85 -17.86 -14.82
CA VAL A 350 -14.06 -16.74 -15.31
C VAL A 350 -14.96 -15.53 -15.53
N TYR A 351 -14.48 -14.37 -15.08
CA TYR A 351 -15.20 -13.10 -15.13
C TYR A 351 -14.35 -12.06 -15.85
N PHE A 352 -15.00 -11.13 -16.53
CA PHE A 352 -14.33 -10.03 -17.21
C PHE A 352 -14.91 -8.70 -16.74
N LEU A 353 -14.02 -7.80 -16.32
CA LEU A 353 -14.34 -6.43 -15.94
C LEU A 353 -13.62 -5.47 -16.88
N ASN A 354 -14.40 -4.70 -17.63
CA ASN A 354 -13.84 -3.64 -18.47
C ASN A 354 -13.61 -2.37 -17.64
N GLY A 355 -12.37 -2.16 -17.21
CA GLY A 355 -11.98 -1.01 -16.41
C GLY A 355 -12.16 0.33 -17.12
N SER A 356 -12.34 0.36 -18.45
CA SER A 356 -12.67 1.60 -19.16
C SER A 356 -14.00 2.24 -18.72
N HIS A 357 -14.83 1.49 -17.98
CA HIS A 357 -16.10 1.97 -17.43
C HIS A 357 -16.03 2.33 -15.93
N PHE A 358 -14.88 2.15 -15.26
CA PHE A 358 -14.78 2.48 -13.84
C PHE A 358 -14.96 3.98 -13.62
N PHE A 359 -14.22 4.83 -14.32
CA PHE A 359 -14.39 6.27 -14.19
C PHE A 359 -15.52 6.73 -15.10
N HIS A 360 -16.59 7.25 -14.49
CA HIS A 360 -17.82 7.63 -15.18
C HIS A 360 -18.40 8.93 -14.59
N GLY A 361 -19.34 9.52 -15.34
CA GLY A 361 -20.03 10.75 -14.96
C GLY A 361 -19.14 12.00 -15.01
N ASP A 362 -19.70 13.11 -14.54
CA ASP A 362 -19.09 14.44 -14.64
C ASP A 362 -17.82 14.61 -13.79
N MET A 363 -17.54 13.65 -12.90
CA MET A 363 -16.37 13.65 -12.03
C MET A 363 -15.23 12.75 -12.54
N ALA A 364 -15.33 12.19 -13.75
CA ALA A 364 -14.30 11.32 -14.31
C ALA A 364 -12.91 11.98 -14.33
N ASP A 365 -12.85 13.28 -14.62
CA ASP A 365 -11.58 14.04 -14.67
C ASP A 365 -10.95 14.27 -13.27
N SER A 366 -11.69 14.02 -12.19
CA SER A 366 -11.18 14.06 -10.81
C SER A 366 -10.74 12.71 -10.28
N CYS A 367 -10.86 11.64 -11.08
CA CYS A 367 -10.57 10.28 -10.64
C CYS A 367 -9.08 9.97 -10.54
N THR A 368 -8.19 10.87 -11.00
CA THR A 368 -6.76 10.60 -11.12
C THR A 368 -5.94 11.80 -10.67
N VAL A 369 -4.82 11.57 -9.99
CA VAL A 369 -3.93 12.65 -9.54
C VAL A 369 -3.05 13.19 -10.67
N ASP A 370 -2.63 12.32 -11.58
CA ASP A 370 -1.59 12.59 -12.59
C ASP A 370 -1.95 12.05 -13.99
N GLY A 371 -3.21 11.69 -14.21
CA GLY A 371 -3.64 11.01 -15.43
C GLY A 371 -3.32 9.51 -15.47
N CYS A 372 -2.90 8.90 -14.37
CA CYS A 372 -2.59 7.47 -14.26
C CYS A 372 -3.02 6.86 -12.91
N HIS A 373 -2.67 7.51 -11.81
CA HIS A 373 -2.90 6.98 -10.47
C HIS A 373 -4.23 7.48 -9.92
N PRO A 374 -5.14 6.60 -9.47
CA PRO A 374 -6.43 7.04 -8.97
C PRO A 374 -6.32 7.91 -7.71
N THR A 375 -7.21 8.90 -7.63
CA THR A 375 -7.55 9.56 -6.36
C THR A 375 -8.44 8.63 -5.53
N ASP A 376 -8.80 9.03 -4.30
CA ASP A 376 -9.79 8.29 -3.51
C ASP A 376 -11.13 8.12 -4.23
N LEU A 377 -11.55 9.11 -5.02
CA LEU A 377 -12.76 9.01 -5.84
C LEU A 377 -12.59 7.97 -6.95
N GLY A 378 -11.44 7.96 -7.62
CA GLY A 378 -11.13 6.95 -8.62
C GLY A 378 -11.12 5.55 -8.01
N PHE A 379 -10.46 5.35 -6.86
CA PHE A 379 -10.48 4.06 -6.16
C PHE A 379 -11.87 3.65 -5.70
N TYR A 380 -12.70 4.59 -5.24
CA TYR A 380 -14.10 4.33 -4.92
C TYR A 380 -14.86 3.80 -6.13
N TYR A 381 -14.73 4.44 -7.29
CA TYR A 381 -15.39 3.99 -8.52
C TYR A 381 -14.85 2.66 -9.05
N MET A 382 -13.55 2.38 -8.89
CA MET A 382 -13.00 1.06 -9.20
C MET A 382 -13.64 -0.02 -8.31
N ALA A 383 -13.70 0.22 -7.00
CA ALA A 383 -14.36 -0.69 -6.06
C ALA A 383 -15.86 -0.86 -6.40
N ASP A 384 -16.53 0.21 -6.83
CA ASP A 384 -17.93 0.16 -7.22
C ASP A 384 -18.15 -0.69 -8.48
N GLY A 385 -17.35 -0.47 -9.53
CA GLY A 385 -17.39 -1.26 -10.75
C GLY A 385 -17.05 -2.74 -10.54
N MET A 386 -16.19 -3.06 -9.58
CA MET A 386 -15.86 -4.44 -9.19
C MET A 386 -16.91 -5.11 -8.31
N SER A 387 -17.69 -4.32 -7.57
CA SER A 387 -18.57 -4.82 -6.51
C SER A 387 -19.59 -5.87 -6.94
N PRO A 388 -20.27 -5.78 -8.11
CA PRO A 388 -21.22 -6.80 -8.52
C PRO A 388 -20.58 -8.19 -8.65
N VAL A 389 -19.39 -8.28 -9.26
CA VAL A 389 -18.68 -9.55 -9.46
C VAL A 389 -18.11 -10.06 -8.14
N ILE A 390 -17.46 -9.21 -7.36
CA ILE A 390 -16.89 -9.60 -6.06
C ILE A 390 -17.98 -10.07 -5.10
N LYS A 391 -19.11 -9.35 -5.02
CA LYS A 391 -20.25 -9.77 -4.20
C LYS A 391 -20.78 -11.13 -4.64
N HIS A 392 -20.98 -11.33 -5.95
CA HIS A 392 -21.46 -12.60 -6.48
C HIS A 392 -20.53 -13.75 -6.09
N ILE A 393 -19.22 -13.57 -6.28
CA ILE A 393 -18.20 -14.55 -5.88
C ILE A 393 -18.34 -14.89 -4.39
N LEU A 394 -18.34 -13.89 -3.51
CA LEU A 394 -18.43 -14.09 -2.05
C LEU A 394 -19.74 -14.71 -1.59
N ASP A 395 -20.83 -14.55 -2.35
CA ASP A 395 -22.13 -15.18 -2.07
C ASP A 395 -22.18 -16.65 -2.51
N THR A 396 -21.19 -17.11 -3.29
CA THR A 396 -21.08 -18.48 -3.80
C THR A 396 -19.94 -19.30 -3.19
N LEU A 397 -19.09 -18.66 -2.38
CA LEU A 397 -18.12 -19.34 -1.50
C LEU A 397 -18.84 -19.93 -0.30
#